data_AF-A0A959G1H2-F1
#
_entry.id   AF-A0A959G1H2-F1
#
_cell.length_a   1.000
_cell.length_b   1.000
_cell.length_c   1.000
_cell.angle_alpha   90.00
_cell.angle_beta   90.00
_cell.angle_gamma   90.00
#
_symmetry.space_group_name_H-M   'P 1'
#
loop_
_entity.id
_entity.type
_entity.pdbx_description
1 polymer ?
#
loop_
_entity_poly.entity_id
_entity_poly.type
_entity_poly.pdbx_seq_one_letter_code
_entity_poly.pdbx_strand_id
1 'polypeptide(L)' 'MKLGAGTTFQFGIPDSDAIEAWHPGFQLLEDWSYFDSPELKSIFLRWFGKMESVRKTQWTVHYRLE' A
#
# COMPACT_ATOMS: atom_id res chain seq x y z
N MET A 1 15.94 15.64 -9.08
CA MET A 1 14.93 16.71 -9.19
C MET A 1 15.24 17.75 -8.12
N LYS A 2 15.49 19.02 -8.47
CA LYS A 2 15.58 20.10 -7.47
C LYS A 2 14.18 20.68 -7.30
N LEU A 3 13.46 20.17 -6.31
CA LEU A 3 12.28 20.84 -5.78
C LEU A 3 12.80 22.04 -4.97
N GLY A 4 12.11 23.18 -4.98
CA GLY A 4 12.61 24.46 -4.44
C GLY A 4 13.11 24.35 -2.98
N ALA A 5 13.90 25.33 -2.53
CA ALA A 5 14.44 25.33 -1.16
C ALA A 5 13.31 25.10 -0.14
N GLY A 6 13.38 23.98 0.60
CA GLY A 6 12.36 23.54 1.56
C GLY A 6 11.40 22.46 1.07
N THR A 7 11.53 21.95 -0.16
CA THR A 7 10.68 20.87 -0.66
C THR A 7 11.38 19.51 -0.58
N THR A 8 10.80 18.59 0.19
CA THR A 8 11.26 17.20 0.28
C THR A 8 10.38 16.31 -0.60
N PHE A 9 10.99 15.44 -1.41
CA PHE A 9 10.27 14.37 -2.07
C PHE A 9 10.23 13.16 -1.13
N GLN A 10 9.04 12.74 -0.75
CA GLN A 10 8.83 11.52 0.02
C GLN A 10 8.18 10.50 -0.93
N PHE A 11 8.85 9.37 -1.12
CA PHE A 11 8.39 8.32 -2.02
C PHE A 11 7.89 7.14 -1.22
N GLY A 12 6.74 6.60 -1.64
CA GLY A 12 6.09 5.48 -0.97
C GLY A 12 5.39 5.90 0.33
N ILE A 13 4.66 4.95 0.89
CA ILE A 13 4.00 5.05 2.19
C ILE A 13 4.53 3.91 3.08
N PRO A 14 4.72 4.15 4.39
CA PRO A 14 5.27 3.14 5.30
C PRO A 14 4.33 1.95 5.47
N ASP A 15 3.01 2.18 5.39
CA ASP A 15 1.99 1.15 5.49
C ASP A 15 0.68 1.60 4.84
N SER A 16 -0.29 0.69 4.72
CA SER A 16 -1.60 0.87 4.10
C SER A 16 -2.40 2.01 4.72
N ASP A 17 -2.30 2.24 6.04
CA ASP A 17 -3.02 3.25 6.82
C ASP A 17 -2.32 4.62 6.87
N ALA A 18 -1.13 4.74 6.28
CA ALA A 18 -0.32 5.95 6.39
C ALA A 18 -1.00 7.21 5.84
N ILE A 19 -1.95 7.05 4.92
CA ILE A 19 -2.70 8.15 4.32
C ILE A 19 -3.78 8.67 5.30
N GLU A 20 -4.30 7.86 6.23
CA GLU A 20 -5.26 8.33 7.25
C GLU A 20 -4.68 9.45 8.12
N ALA A 21 -3.36 9.42 8.38
CA ALA A 21 -2.67 10.46 9.13
C ALA A 21 -2.59 11.82 8.40
N TRP A 22 -2.87 11.87 7.09
CA TRP A 22 -2.76 13.10 6.30
C TRP A 22 -4.00 13.98 6.42
N HIS A 23 -5.17 13.38 6.64
CA HIS A 23 -6.43 14.11 6.77
C HIS A 23 -7.50 13.26 7.49
N PRO A 24 -8.27 13.83 8.43
CA PRO A 24 -9.28 13.08 9.19
C PRO A 24 -10.44 12.52 8.34
N GLY A 25 -10.66 13.03 7.13
CA GLY A 25 -11.66 12.52 6.18
C GLY A 25 -11.18 11.35 5.32
N PHE A 26 -9.95 10.85 5.52
CA PHE A 26 -9.43 9.70 4.81
C PHE A 26 -9.62 8.46 5.67
N GLN A 27 -10.30 7.45 5.10
CA GLN A 27 -10.55 6.18 5.78
C GLN A 27 -10.08 5.03 4.89
N LEU A 28 -9.17 4.20 5.39
CA LEU A 28 -8.75 2.97 4.73
C LEU A 28 -9.92 1.97 4.78
N LEU A 29 -10.34 1.51 3.61
CA LEU A 29 -11.38 0.48 3.49
C LEU A 29 -10.76 -0.91 3.41
N GLU A 30 -9.75 -1.07 2.57
CA GLU A 30 -9.05 -2.33 2.34
C GLU A 30 -7.69 -2.09 1.70
N ASP A 31 -6.82 -3.09 1.82
CA ASP A 31 -5.59 -3.19 1.08
C ASP A 31 -5.50 -4.55 0.36
N TRP A 32 -4.91 -4.56 -0.82
CA TRP A 32 -4.89 -5.73 -1.70
C TRP A 32 -3.56 -5.84 -2.43
N SER A 33 -3.01 -7.04 -2.50
CA SER A 33 -1.81 -7.34 -3.29
C SER A 33 -2.10 -8.42 -4.34
N TYR A 34 -1.22 -8.54 -5.33
CA TYR A 34 -1.27 -9.63 -6.31
C TYR A 34 -1.31 -11.03 -5.67
N PHE A 35 -0.68 -11.19 -4.51
CA PHE A 35 -0.64 -12.48 -3.81
C PHE A 35 -1.98 -12.86 -3.17
N ASP A 36 -2.90 -11.89 -3.02
CA ASP A 36 -4.25 -12.10 -2.50
C ASP A 36 -5.23 -12.55 -3.61
N SER A 37 -4.81 -12.56 -4.87
CA SER A 37 -5.66 -12.96 -6.01
C SER A 37 -6.10 -14.43 -5.91
N PRO A 38 -7.43 -14.70 -5.97
CA PRO A 38 -7.94 -16.07 -5.98
C PRO A 38 -7.56 -16.83 -7.25
N GLU A 39 -7.23 -16.13 -8.34
CA GLU A 39 -6.78 -16.70 -9.62
C GLU A 39 -5.31 -17.14 -9.60
N LEU A 40 -4.56 -16.81 -8.54
CA LEU A 40 -3.15 -17.17 -8.41
C LEU A 40 -3.00 -18.70 -8.29
N LYS A 41 -2.67 -19.39 -9.39
CA LYS A 41 -2.62 -20.86 -9.41
C LYS A 41 -1.40 -21.44 -8.69
N SER A 42 -0.35 -20.65 -8.51
CA SER A 42 0.88 -21.10 -7.83
C SER A 42 0.72 -21.04 -6.31
N ILE A 43 0.72 -22.21 -5.67
CA ILE A 43 0.68 -22.36 -4.22
C ILE A 43 1.90 -21.70 -3.56
N PHE A 44 3.06 -21.76 -4.22
CA PHE A 44 4.28 -21.09 -3.75
C PHE A 44 4.12 -19.57 -3.70
N LEU A 45 3.53 -18.96 -4.74
CA LEU A 45 3.27 -17.52 -4.76
C LEU A 45 2.23 -17.12 -3.70
N ARG A 46 1.19 -17.94 -3.47
CA ARG A 46 0.23 -17.71 -2.37
C ARG A 46 0.90 -17.69 -1.01
N TRP A 47 1.95 -18.48 -0.81
CA TRP A 47 2.69 -18.49 0.44
C TRP A 47 3.46 -17.18 0.67
N PHE A 48 3.96 -16.54 -0.39
CA PHE A 48 4.54 -15.20 -0.28
C PHE A 48 3.53 -14.13 0.16
N GLY A 49 2.25 -14.27 -0.19
CA GLY A 49 1.20 -13.39 0.32
C GLY A 49 1.01 -13.43 1.84
N LYS A 50 1.44 -14.52 2.50
CA LYS A 50 1.42 -14.63 3.97
C LYS A 50 2.57 -13.86 4.64
N MET A 51 3.59 -13.48 3.89
CA MET A 51 4.71 -12.68 4.39
C MET A 51 4.40 -11.21 4.14
N GLU A 52 4.10 -10.49 5.20
CA GLU A 52 3.61 -9.11 5.12
C GLU A 52 4.58 -8.17 4.38
N SER A 53 5.89 -8.34 4.56
CA SER A 53 6.92 -7.57 3.85
C SER A 53 6.94 -7.79 2.34
N VAL A 54 6.68 -9.02 1.88
CA VAL A 54 6.61 -9.36 0.45
C VAL A 54 5.30 -8.87 -0.14
N ARG A 55 4.20 -9.07 0.59
CA ARG A 55 2.87 -8.57 0.25
C ARG A 55 2.85 -7.05 0.07
N LYS A 56 3.49 -6.32 0.99
CA LYS A 56 3.65 -4.86 0.98
C LYS A 56 4.87 -4.37 0.18
N THR A 57 5.43 -5.18 -0.72
CA THR A 57 6.39 -4.65 -1.72
C THR A 57 5.65 -3.96 -2.87
N GLN A 58 4.49 -4.50 -3.25
CA GLN A 58 3.58 -3.91 -4.23
C GLN A 58 2.16 -4.27 -3.84
N TRP A 59 1.43 -3.27 -3.35
CA TRP A 59 0.04 -3.41 -2.96
C TRP A 59 -0.75 -2.16 -3.35
N THR A 60 -2.06 -2.34 -3.40
CA THR A 60 -3.04 -1.30 -3.70
C THR A 60 -3.83 -1.03 -2.44
N VAL A 61 -4.10 0.24 -2.15
CA VAL A 61 -4.94 0.67 -1.04
C VAL A 61 -6.23 1.27 -1.58
N HIS A 62 -7.35 0.94 -0.96
CA HIS A 62 -8.65 1.50 -1.29
C HIS A 62 -9.09 2.40 -0.14
N TYR A 63 -9.27 3.68 -0.44
CA TYR A 63 -9.65 4.69 0.52
C TYR A 63 -11.01 5.30 0.20
N ARG A 64 -11.75 5.64 1.25
CA ARG A 64 -12.87 6.57 1.19
C ARG A 64 -12.37 7.98 1.52
N LEU A 65 -12.89 8.96 0.79
CA LEU A 65 -12.68 10.39 0.99
C LEU A 65 -14.03 11.00 1.38
N GLU A 66 -14.11 11.63 2.54
CA GLU A 66 -15.28 12.41 3.00
C GLU A 66 -15.07 13.92 2.86
#